data_AF-A0A831KC73-F1
#
_entry.id   AF-A0A831KC73-F1
#
_cell.length_a   1.000
_cell.length_b   1.000
_cell.length_c   1.000
_cell.angle_alpha   90.00
_cell.angle_beta   90.00
_cell.angle_gamma   90.00
#
_symmetry.space_group_name_H-M   'P 1'
#
loop_
_entity.id
_entity.type
_entity.pdbx_description
1 polymer ?
#
loop_
_entity_poly.entity_id
_entity_poly.type
_entity_poly.pdbx_seq_one_letter_code
_entity_poly.pdbx_strand_id
1 'polypeptide(L)' 'MNKTKLKQKKIQITLSEKEIDAIEDQFFCKLTERQYKKIKPNLLNIWEKLCDAMDEEIEK' A
#
# COMPACT_ATOMS: atom_id res chain seq x y z
N MET A 1 21.71 -25.69 1.11
CA MET A 1 20.57 -24.75 1.06
C MET A 1 21.07 -23.36 1.42
N ASN A 2 21.27 -22.49 0.43
CA ASN A 2 21.66 -21.10 0.69
C ASN A 2 20.45 -20.37 1.27
N LYS A 3 20.52 -20.01 2.56
CA LYS A 3 19.53 -19.13 3.19
C LYS A 3 19.81 -17.71 2.72
N THR A 4 19.09 -17.25 1.70
CA THR A 4 19.10 -15.85 1.29
C THR A 4 18.61 -15.03 2.48
N LYS A 5 19.51 -14.32 3.17
CA LYS A 5 19.12 -13.34 4.19
C LYS A 5 18.45 -12.18 3.46
N LEU A 6 17.12 -12.18 3.38
CA LEU A 6 16.36 -11.00 3.01
C LEU A 6 16.67 -9.92 4.06
N LYS A 7 17.48 -8.92 3.69
CA LYS A 7 17.62 -7.71 4.51
C LYS A 7 16.24 -7.06 4.56
N GLN A 8 15.60 -7.06 5.72
CA GLN A 8 14.41 -6.24 5.95
C GLN A 8 14.85 -4.77 5.86
N LYS A 9 14.66 -4.18 4.67
CA LYS A 9 14.84 -2.74 4.46
C LYS A 9 13.52 -2.03 4.69
N LYS A 10 13.58 -0.86 5.31
CA LYS A 10 12.40 -0.05 5.63
C LYS A 10 12.05 0.83 4.43
N ILE A 11 10.82 0.72 3.97
CA ILE A 11 10.26 1.57 2.90
C ILE A 11 9.47 2.69 3.55
N GLN A 12 9.52 3.89 2.97
CA GLN A 12 8.74 5.04 3.40
C GLN A 12 7.94 5.58 2.22
N ILE A 13 6.63 5.68 2.41
CA ILE A 13 5.71 6.32 1.46
C ILE A 13 4.95 7.45 2.16
N THR A 14 4.54 8.46 1.40
CA THR A 14 3.70 9.55 1.90
C THR A 14 2.26 9.37 1.43
N LEU A 15 1.35 9.38 2.40
CA LEU A 15 -0.08 9.22 2.17
C LEU A 15 -0.84 10.50 2.53
N SER A 16 -1.88 10.79 1.77
CA SER A 16 -2.90 11.78 2.10
C SER A 16 -3.91 11.22 3.11
N GLU A 17 -4.65 12.11 3.75
CA GLU A 17 -5.72 11.74 4.69
C GLU A 17 -6.74 10.79 4.05
N LYS A 18 -7.18 11.08 2.81
CA LYS A 18 -8.12 10.21 2.06
C LYS A 18 -7.58 8.80 1.77
N GLU A 19 -6.28 8.65 1.66
CA GLU A 19 -5.62 7.34 1.48
C GLU A 19 -5.56 6.58 2.79
N ILE A 20 -5.29 7.28 3.90
CA ILE A 20 -5.37 6.71 5.25
C ILE A 20 -6.81 6.26 5.55
N ASP A 21 -7.80 7.12 5.30
CA ASP A 21 -9.23 6.79 5.47
C ASP A 21 -9.62 5.55 4.66
N ALA A 22 -9.12 5.42 3.42
CA ALA A 22 -9.39 4.27 2.57
C ALA A 22 -8.79 2.97 3.14
N ILE A 23 -7.60 3.03 3.74
CA ILE A 23 -7.00 1.90 4.46
C ILE A 23 -7.88 1.54 5.65
N GLU A 24 -8.27 2.52 6.46
CA GLU A 24 -9.09 2.30 7.65
C GLU A 24 -10.44 1.67 7.29
N ASP A 25 -11.11 2.19 6.26
CA ASP A 25 -12.35 1.65 5.74
C ASP A 25 -12.20 0.19 5.27
N GLN A 26 -11.09 -0.15 4.63
CA GLN A 26 -10.84 -1.51 4.14
C GLN A 26 -10.58 -2.52 5.27
N PHE A 27 -9.93 -2.10 6.37
CA PHE A 27 -9.55 -2.99 7.47
C PHE A 27 -10.57 -3.03 8.62
N PHE A 28 -11.24 -1.91 8.90
CA PHE A 28 -12.08 -1.76 10.09
C PHE A 28 -13.57 -1.65 9.79
N CYS A 29 -13.96 -1.41 8.53
CA CYS A 29 -15.36 -1.29 8.15
C CYS A 29 -15.85 -2.49 7.32
N LYS A 30 -17.13 -2.88 7.50
CA LYS A 30 -17.82 -3.75 6.54
C LYS A 30 -18.39 -2.90 5.41
N LEU A 31 -17.71 -2.92 4.26
CA LEU A 31 -18.10 -2.10 3.12
C LEU A 31 -19.11 -2.82 2.22
N THR A 32 -20.12 -2.09 1.77
CA THR A 32 -20.93 -2.52 0.61
C THR A 32 -20.10 -2.40 -0.67
N GLU A 33 -20.49 -3.09 -1.73
CA GLU A 33 -19.81 -3.00 -3.03
C GLU A 33 -19.72 -1.55 -3.55
N ARG A 34 -20.76 -0.74 -3.31
CA ARG A 34 -20.79 0.67 -3.69
C ARG A 34 -19.77 1.50 -2.90
N GLN A 35 -19.61 1.24 -1.60
CA GLN A 35 -18.61 1.94 -0.77
C GLN A 35 -17.20 1.50 -1.16
N TYR A 36 -16.98 0.21 -1.38
CA TYR A 36 -15.70 -0.31 -1.84
C TYR A 36 -15.28 0.34 -3.17
N LYS A 37 -16.19 0.44 -4.16
CA LYS A 37 -15.91 1.12 -5.43
C LYS A 37 -15.47 2.58 -5.27
N LYS A 38 -15.88 3.27 -4.20
CA LYS A 38 -15.46 4.66 -3.93
C LYS A 38 -14.04 4.74 -3.37
N ILE A 39 -13.64 3.82 -2.50
CA ILE A 39 -12.31 3.84 -1.87
C ILE A 39 -11.24 3.12 -2.71
N LYS A 40 -11.67 2.23 -3.62
CA LYS A 40 -10.77 1.43 -4.47
C LYS A 40 -9.71 2.26 -5.20
N PRO A 41 -10.00 3.43 -5.81
CA PRO A 41 -8.97 4.23 -6.46
C PRO A 41 -7.85 4.66 -5.50
N ASN A 42 -8.18 5.03 -4.26
CA ASN A 42 -7.17 5.42 -3.26
C ASN A 42 -6.33 4.21 -2.84
N LEU A 43 -6.94 3.04 -2.64
CA LEU A 43 -6.22 1.80 -2.33
C LEU A 43 -5.25 1.40 -3.46
N LEU A 44 -5.66 1.57 -4.72
CA LEU A 44 -4.78 1.31 -5.87
C LEU A 44 -3.61 2.29 -5.91
N ASN A 45 -3.85 3.58 -5.66
CA ASN A 45 -2.79 4.58 -5.61
C ASN A 45 -1.75 4.29 -4.51
N ILE A 46 -2.20 3.81 -3.35
CA ILE A 46 -1.31 3.37 -2.26
C ILE A 46 -0.45 2.18 -2.71
N TRP A 47 -1.07 1.21 -3.41
CA TRP A 47 -0.36 0.05 -3.93
C TRP A 47 0.71 0.43 -4.95
N GLU A 48 0.38 1.32 -5.90
CA GLU A 48 1.33 1.83 -6.90
C GLU A 48 2.53 2.50 -6.21
N LYS A 49 2.29 3.39 -5.24
CA LYS A 49 3.37 4.03 -4.45
C LYS A 49 4.27 3.01 -3.73
N LEU A 50 3.69 1.91 -3.24
CA LEU A 50 4.47 0.85 -2.60
C LEU A 50 5.33 0.10 -3.61
N CYS A 51 4.80 -0.23 -4.79
CA CYS A 51 5.56 -0.85 -5.86
C CYS A 51 6.72 0.05 -6.32
N ASP A 52 6.45 1.32 -6.58
CA ASP A 52 7.46 2.28 -7.03
C ASP A 52 8.59 2.41 -5.98
N ALA A 53 8.23 2.53 -4.71
CA ALA A 53 9.22 2.64 -3.64
C ALA A 53 10.01 1.33 -3.40
N MET A 54 9.45 0.17 -3.78
CA MET A 54 10.18 -1.09 -3.79
C MET A 54 11.16 -1.16 -4.96
N ASP A 55 10.75 -0.71 -6.15
CA ASP A 55 11.55 -0.77 -7.37
C ASP A 55 12.73 0.23 -7.32
N GLU A 56 12.52 1.46 -6.84
CA GLU A 56 13.59 2.45 -6.63
C GLU A 56 14.70 1.95 -5.68
N GLU A 57 14.35 1.04 -4.77
CA GLU A 57 15.28 0.44 -3.82
C GLU A 57 15.97 -0.83 -4.34
N ILE A 58 15.48 -1.41 -5.44
CA ILE A 58 16.13 -2.52 -6.16
C ILE A 58 17.22 -1.99 -7.10
N GLU A 59 17.04 -0.79 -7.66
CA GLU A 59 17.99 -0.17 -8.60
C GLU A 59 19.19 0.55 -7.95
N LYS A 60 19.26 0.62 -6.60
CA LYS A 60 20.36 1.20 -5.82
C LYS A 60 21.22 0.17 -5.10
#